data_AF-A0A6S6W0I1-F1
#
_entry.id   AF-A0A6S6W0I1-F1
#
_cell.length_a   1.000
_cell.length_b   1.000
_cell.length_c   1.000
_cell.angle_alpha   90.00
_cell.angle_beta   90.00
_cell.angle_gamma   90.00
#
_symmetry.space_group_name_H-M   'P 1'
#
loop_
_entity.id
_entity.type
_entity.pdbx_description
1 polymer ?
#
loop_
_entity_poly.entity_id
_entity_poly.type
_entity_poly.pdbx_seq_one_letter_code
_entity_poly.pdbx_strand_id
1 'polypeptide(L)'
;MAQGAVKNSKAAAPKKPTQRVQRGARVIKPKKTSIITQNKIKHKSSSGLVGQTEKLLAQKAGHLEMLKGGKRDKKEGAKKEGGDKKKSG
;
A
#
# COMPACT_ATOMS: atom_id res chain seq x y z
N MET A 1 22.20 18.95 -66.60
CA MET A 1 22.86 17.71 -66.12
C MET A 1 21.80 16.85 -65.45
N ALA A 2 21.46 15.70 -66.02
CA ALA A 2 20.44 14.81 -65.47
C ALA A 2 20.92 14.19 -64.15
N GLN A 3 20.15 14.34 -63.07
CA GLN A 3 20.41 13.65 -61.80
C GLN A 3 20.03 12.17 -61.96
N GLY A 4 21.02 11.28 -61.78
CA GLY A 4 20.81 9.83 -61.84
C GLY A 4 19.95 9.31 -60.68
N ALA A 5 19.22 8.21 -60.93
CA ALA A 5 18.28 7.61 -59.99
C ALA A 5 18.95 7.24 -58.65
N VAL A 6 18.35 7.70 -57.55
CA VAL A 6 18.80 7.43 -56.17
C VAL A 6 18.47 5.98 -55.82
N LYS A 7 19.50 5.21 -55.43
CA LYS A 7 19.36 3.82 -55.02
C LYS A 7 18.75 3.77 -53.61
N ASN A 8 17.56 3.19 -53.47
CA ASN A 8 16.94 2.99 -52.15
C ASN A 8 17.70 1.93 -51.36
N SER A 9 18.18 2.28 -50.17
CA SER A 9 18.85 1.33 -49.27
C SER A 9 17.83 0.39 -48.63
N LYS A 10 18.15 -0.91 -48.62
CA LYS A 10 17.27 -1.94 -48.07
C LYS A 10 17.16 -1.78 -46.55
N ALA A 11 15.93 -1.89 -46.02
CA ALA A 11 15.67 -1.82 -44.59
C ALA A 11 16.46 -2.88 -43.81
N ALA A 12 17.06 -2.47 -42.69
CA ALA A 12 17.81 -3.36 -41.81
C ALA A 12 16.89 -4.42 -41.17
N ALA A 13 17.33 -5.68 -41.19
CA ALA A 13 16.58 -6.80 -40.62
C ALA A 13 16.43 -6.66 -39.08
N PRO A 14 15.31 -7.13 -38.49
CA PRO A 14 15.08 -7.02 -37.06
C PRO A 14 16.10 -7.88 -36.28
N LYS A 15 16.83 -7.24 -35.36
CA LYS A 15 17.79 -7.92 -34.49
C LYS A 15 17.05 -8.77 -33.46
N LYS A 16 17.35 -10.08 -33.42
CA LYS A 16 16.88 -10.96 -32.36
C LYS A 16 17.48 -10.52 -31.01
N PRO A 17 16.72 -10.51 -29.91
CA PRO A 17 17.24 -10.10 -28.61
C PRO A 17 18.32 -11.06 -28.13
N THR A 18 19.53 -10.54 -27.93
CA THR A 18 20.72 -11.29 -27.44
C THR A 18 20.60 -11.74 -25.98
N GLN A 19 19.72 -11.12 -25.20
CA GLN A 19 19.62 -11.37 -23.77
C GLN A 19 18.35 -12.12 -23.39
N ARG A 20 18.50 -13.16 -22.56
CA ARG A 20 17.39 -13.96 -22.02
C ARG A 20 16.36 -13.04 -21.36
N VAL A 21 15.21 -12.91 -22.00
CA VAL A 21 14.04 -12.21 -21.44
C VAL A 21 13.53 -13.02 -20.27
N GLN A 22 13.90 -12.65 -19.03
CA GLN A 22 13.37 -13.35 -17.85
C GLN A 22 11.85 -13.10 -17.76
N ARG A 23 11.05 -14.15 -17.70
CA ARG A 23 9.59 -14.03 -17.59
C ARG A 23 9.20 -14.21 -16.10
N GLY A 24 8.28 -13.39 -15.60
CA GLY A 24 7.82 -13.42 -14.20
C GLY A 24 7.70 -12.03 -13.55
N ALA A 25 7.12 -11.97 -12.34
CA ALA A 25 7.02 -10.74 -11.56
C ALA A 25 8.42 -10.23 -11.18
N ARG A 26 8.80 -9.05 -11.68
CA ARG A 26 10.10 -8.43 -11.40
C ARG A 26 9.95 -7.08 -10.75
N VAL A 27 10.73 -6.85 -9.70
CA VAL A 27 11.03 -5.51 -9.21
C VAL A 27 12.12 -4.91 -10.11
N ILE A 28 11.70 -4.24 -11.18
CA ILE A 28 12.62 -3.52 -12.06
C ILE A 28 12.96 -2.19 -11.40
N LYS A 29 14.19 -2.04 -10.92
CA LYS A 29 14.64 -0.77 -10.34
C LYS A 29 14.55 0.33 -11.40
N PRO A 30 13.95 1.50 -11.07
CA PRO A 30 13.88 2.61 -12.00
C PRO A 30 15.29 3.11 -12.31
N LYS A 31 15.59 3.26 -13.60
CA LYS A 31 16.90 3.75 -14.07
C LYS A 31 16.93 5.28 -14.23
N LYS A 32 15.76 5.91 -14.37
CA LYS A 32 15.63 7.36 -14.57
C LYS A 32 15.64 8.08 -13.22
N THR A 33 16.41 9.14 -13.12
CA THR A 33 16.57 9.96 -11.90
C THR A 33 15.24 10.53 -11.41
N SER A 34 14.37 11.00 -12.32
CA SER A 34 13.04 11.53 -12.00
C SER A 34 12.11 10.52 -11.33
N ILE A 35 12.19 9.24 -11.71
CA ILE A 35 11.37 8.19 -11.12
C ILE A 35 11.91 7.79 -9.74
N ILE A 36 13.24 7.82 -9.57
CA ILE A 36 13.89 7.57 -8.28
C ILE A 36 13.47 8.63 -7.25
N THR A 37 13.46 9.91 -7.63
CA THR A 37 13.04 11.00 -6.74
C THR A 37 11.56 10.88 -6.36
N GLN A 38 10.68 10.61 -7.33
CA GLN A 38 9.26 10.40 -7.08
C GLN A 38 9.00 9.22 -6.13
N ASN A 39 9.70 8.09 -6.30
CA ASN A 39 9.57 6.95 -5.39
C ASN A 39 10.03 7.26 -3.97
N LYS A 40 11.10 8.06 -3.80
CA LYS A 40 11.53 8.53 -2.48
C LYS A 40 10.48 9.43 -1.82
N ILE A 41 9.86 10.33 -2.58
CA ILE A 41 8.78 11.19 -2.08
C ILE A 41 7.58 10.34 -1.66
N LYS A 42 7.14 9.41 -2.52
CA LYS A 42 6.05 8.47 -2.19
C LYS A 42 6.32 7.72 -0.90
N HIS A 43 7.50 7.11 -0.76
CA HIS A 43 7.87 6.37 0.45
C HIS A 43 7.83 7.25 1.71
N LYS A 44 8.38 8.47 1.65
CA LYS A 44 8.34 9.42 2.78
C LYS A 44 6.92 9.83 3.15
N SER A 45 6.07 10.09 2.15
CA SER A 45 4.68 10.44 2.40
C SER A 45 3.88 9.28 3.01
N SER A 46 4.07 8.06 2.51
CA SER A 46 3.38 6.88 3.04
C SER A 46 3.83 6.52 4.45
N SER A 47 5.12 6.66 4.78
CA SER A 47 5.61 6.39 6.14
C SER A 47 5.03 7.35 7.18
N GLY A 48 4.81 8.62 6.82
CA GLY A 48 4.17 9.59 7.70
C GLY A 48 2.67 9.32 7.92
N LEU A 49 1.98 8.84 6.88
CA LEU A 49 0.57 8.46 6.97
C LEU A 49 0.35 7.26 7.90
N VAL A 50 1.26 6.28 7.92
CA VAL A 50 1.15 5.09 8.81
C VAL A 50 1.09 5.51 10.28
N GLY A 51 1.99 6.39 10.74
CA GLY A 51 1.97 6.88 12.13
C GLY A 51 0.72 7.69 12.47
N GLN A 52 0.17 8.45 11.51
CA GLN A 52 -1.12 9.14 11.71
C GLN A 52 -2.29 8.15 11.78
N THR A 53 -2.30 7.11 10.93
CA THR A 53 -3.32 6.06 11.00
C THR A 53 -3.23 5.24 12.29
N GLU A 54 -2.03 4.93 12.78
CA GLU A 54 -1.83 4.28 14.08
C GLU A 54 -2.35 5.16 15.23
N LYS A 55 -2.04 6.46 15.20
CA LYS A 55 -2.58 7.42 16.18
C LYS A 55 -4.11 7.51 16.13
N LEU A 56 -4.71 7.57 14.94
CA LEU A 56 -6.17 7.60 14.77
C LEU A 56 -6.81 6.30 15.24
N LEU A 57 -6.21 5.15 14.96
CA LEU A 57 -6.67 3.85 15.43
C LEU A 57 -6.56 3.75 16.96
N ALA A 58 -5.45 4.18 17.56
CA ALA A 58 -5.27 4.23 19.00
C ALA A 58 -6.23 5.20 19.67
N GLN A 59 -6.50 6.36 19.08
CA GLN A 59 -7.52 7.30 19.55
C GLN A 59 -8.91 6.70 19.46
N LYS A 60 -9.25 6.01 18.36
CA LYS A 60 -10.56 5.36 18.20
C LYS A 60 -10.72 4.17 19.15
N ALA A 61 -9.67 3.38 19.36
CA ALA A 61 -9.64 2.26 20.30
C ALA A 61 -9.69 2.75 21.75
N GLY A 62 -8.85 3.73 22.13
CA GLY A 62 -8.89 4.35 23.46
C GLY A 62 -10.18 5.13 23.73
N HIS A 63 -10.76 5.74 22.70
CA HIS A 63 -12.10 6.32 22.79
C HIS A 63 -13.18 5.24 22.97
N LEU A 64 -13.05 4.11 22.28
CA LEU A 64 -13.91 2.94 22.49
C LEU A 64 -13.72 2.33 23.88
N GLU A 65 -12.52 2.31 24.45
CA GLU A 65 -12.29 1.90 25.84
C GLU A 65 -12.95 2.86 26.83
N MET A 66 -12.93 4.17 26.55
CA MET A 66 -13.70 5.15 27.32
C MET A 66 -15.23 4.97 27.18
N LEU A 67 -15.71 4.45 26.05
CA LEU A 67 -17.13 4.16 25.80
C LEU A 67 -17.60 2.78 26.28
N LYS A 68 -16.70 1.78 26.37
CA LYS A 68 -17.02 0.38 26.72
C LYS A 68 -16.50 -0.05 28.10
N GLY A 69 -15.79 0.83 28.80
CA GLY A 69 -15.15 0.52 30.08
C GLY A 69 -15.22 1.65 31.10
N GLY A 70 -16.07 2.66 30.88
CA GLY A 70 -16.27 3.73 31.84
C GLY A 70 -16.77 3.19 33.17
N LYS A 71 -16.59 3.94 34.28
CA LYS A 71 -17.12 3.55 35.61
C LYS A 71 -18.63 3.21 35.59
N ARG A 72 -19.35 3.69 34.57
CA ARG A 72 -20.76 3.39 34.30
C ARG A 72 -20.94 1.97 33.74
N ASP A 73 -20.15 1.56 32.75
CA ASP A 73 -20.22 0.20 32.15
C ASP A 73 -19.73 -0.89 33.11
N LYS A 74 -18.69 -0.62 33.92
CA LYS A 74 -18.27 -1.58 34.98
C LYS A 74 -19.36 -1.81 36.03
N LYS A 75 -20.14 -0.77 36.37
CA LYS A 75 -21.29 -0.90 37.27
C LYS A 75 -22.47 -1.60 36.60
N GLU A 76 -22.68 -1.44 35.29
CA GLU A 76 -23.74 -2.11 34.56
C GLU A 76 -23.42 -3.57 34.23
N GLY A 77 -22.17 -3.90 33.88
CA GLY A 77 -21.72 -5.29 33.67
C GLY A 77 -21.80 -6.12 34.94
N ALA A 78 -21.37 -5.55 36.08
CA ALA A 78 -21.52 -6.20 37.39
C ALA A 78 -22.99 -6.38 37.82
N LYS A 79 -23.89 -5.52 37.37
CA LYS A 79 -25.34 -5.66 37.62
C LYS A 79 -26.02 -6.68 36.69
N LYS A 80 -25.49 -6.90 35.48
CA LYS A 80 -26.05 -7.86 34.52
C LYS A 80 -25.59 -9.30 34.76
N GLU A 81 -24.36 -9.54 35.22
CA GLU A 81 -23.88 -10.91 35.50
C GLU A 81 -24.41 -11.52 36.82
N GLY A 82 -24.97 -10.71 37.73
CA GLY A 82 -25.54 -11.18 39.00
C GLY A 82 -27.03 -11.56 38.97
N GLY A 83 -27.73 -11.36 37.84
CA GLY A 83 -29.19 -11.52 37.75
C GLY A 83 -29.69 -12.91 37.32
N ASP A 84 -28.84 -13.74 36.71
CA ASP A 84 -29.30 -14.93 35.97
C ASP A 84 -29.09 -16.29 36.69
N LYS A 85 -28.55 -16.29 37.92
CA LYS A 85 -28.25 -17.54 38.66
C LYS A 85 -29.27 -17.96 39.73
N LYS A 86 -30.45 -17.35 39.82
CA LYS A 86 -31.44 -17.67 40.88
C LYS A 86 -32.83 -18.11 40.40
N LYS A 87 -32.95 -18.70 39.21
CA LYS A 87 -34.18 -19.37 38.75
C LYS A 87 -33.89 -20.62 37.91
N SER A 88 -33.41 -21.69 38.53
CA SER A 88 -33.64 -23.07 38.07
C SER A 88 -33.12 -24.06 39.11
N GLY A 89 -34.03 -24.85 39.71
CA GLY A 89 -33.70 -26.00 40.56
C GLY A 89 -33.95 -25.74 42.03
#